data_AF-A0AAY5JZ87-F1
#
_entry.id   AF-A0AAY5JZ87-F1
#
_cell.length_a   1.000
_cell.length_b   1.000
_cell.length_c   1.000
_cell.angle_alpha   90.00
_cell.angle_beta   90.00
_cell.angle_gamma   90.00
#
_symmetry.space_group_name_H-M   'P 1'
#
loop_
_entity.id
_entity.type
_entity.pdbx_description
1 polymer ?
#
loop_
_entity_poly.entity_id
_entity_poly.type
_entity_poly.pdbx_seq_one_letter_code
_entity_poly.pdbx_strand_id
1 'polypeptide(L)'
;GTRCHYALGYGTRCHYALGYGTRCHYALGYGTRCHYALGYGTRCHYTLGYGTRCHYALGYGTRCLYTLGYGTRCHYALGYGTSCLYALGYGTRCLYALGYGTRCNYTLGSGSVITCHESLMTILVWAKV
;
A
#
# COMPACT_ATOMS: atom_id res chain seq x y z
N GLY A 1 -32.56 13.88 -7.53
CA GLY A 1 -31.30 13.80 -6.75
C GLY A 1 -30.75 12.38 -6.88
N THR A 2 -29.52 12.21 -7.34
CA THR A 2 -28.96 10.90 -7.72
C THR A 2 -28.47 10.07 -6.52
N ARG A 3 -29.23 10.12 -5.42
CA ARG A 3 -29.03 9.21 -4.30
C ARG A 3 -29.79 7.92 -4.59
N CYS A 4 -29.08 6.81 -4.62
CA CYS A 4 -29.70 5.50 -4.75
C CYS A 4 -29.07 4.53 -3.76
N HIS A 5 -29.80 3.49 -3.38
CA HIS A 5 -29.21 2.44 -2.56
C HIS A 5 -28.27 1.56 -3.40
N TYR A 6 -28.71 1.21 -4.61
CA TYR A 6 -27.96 0.41 -5.58
C TYR A 6 -27.88 1.13 -6.93
N ALA A 7 -26.73 1.02 -7.61
CA ALA A 7 -26.52 1.49 -8.98
C ALA A 7 -25.82 0.41 -9.81
N LEU A 8 -26.35 0.14 -11.00
CA LEU A 8 -25.74 -0.67 -12.05
C LEU A 8 -25.18 0.27 -13.12
N GLY A 9 -23.92 0.09 -13.53
CA GLY A 9 -23.26 0.96 -14.50
C GLY A 9 -22.59 2.17 -13.84
N TYR A 10 -23.35 3.24 -13.57
CA TYR A 10 -22.83 4.49 -13.00
C TYR A 10 -23.64 4.95 -11.78
N GLY A 11 -22.98 5.05 -10.62
CA GLY A 11 -23.54 5.55 -9.37
C GLY A 11 -22.79 6.79 -8.88
N THR A 12 -23.49 7.92 -8.73
CA THR A 12 -22.86 9.16 -8.26
C THR A 12 -22.86 9.28 -6.73
N ARG A 13 -24.00 9.06 -6.07
CA ARG A 13 -24.11 9.00 -4.60
C ARG A 13 -24.89 7.77 -4.20
N CYS A 14 -24.23 6.67 -3.86
CA CYS A 14 -24.93 5.42 -3.61
C CYS A 14 -24.35 4.59 -2.48
N HIS A 15 -25.15 3.71 -1.88
CA HIS A 15 -24.58 2.74 -0.95
C HIS A 15 -23.72 1.71 -1.70
N TYR A 16 -24.24 1.18 -2.81
CA TYR A 16 -23.58 0.17 -3.63
C TYR A 16 -23.54 0.60 -5.11
N ALA A 17 -22.38 0.48 -5.74
CA ALA A 17 -22.21 0.63 -7.19
C ALA A 17 -21.55 -0.61 -7.79
N LEU A 18 -22.18 -1.18 -8.82
CA LEU A 18 -21.59 -2.19 -9.68
C LEU A 18 -21.22 -1.54 -11.02
N GLY A 19 -19.93 -1.43 -11.31
CA GLY A 19 -19.38 -0.62 -12.41
C GLY A 19 -18.58 0.56 -11.87
N TYR A 20 -19.10 1.78 -12.01
CA TYR A 20 -18.45 3.03 -11.61
C TYR A 20 -19.19 3.72 -10.46
N GLY A 21 -18.54 3.86 -9.31
CA GLY A 21 -19.04 4.56 -8.13
C GLY A 21 -18.22 5.82 -7.83
N THR A 22 -18.83 7.00 -7.88
CA THR A 22 -18.09 8.24 -7.58
C THR A 22 -18.01 8.50 -6.08
N ARG A 23 -19.13 8.49 -5.36
CA ARG A 23 -19.18 8.69 -3.91
C ARG A 23 -20.05 7.61 -3.29
N CYS A 24 -19.43 6.53 -2.84
CA CYS A 24 -20.16 5.32 -2.48
C CYS A 24 -19.68 4.65 -1.19
N HIS A 25 -20.52 3.85 -0.54
CA HIS A 25 -20.01 2.99 0.53
C HIS A 25 -19.19 1.83 -0.07
N TYR A 26 -19.73 1.17 -1.09
CA TYR A 26 -19.13 0.03 -1.78
C TYR A 26 -19.12 0.25 -3.29
N ALA A 27 -17.96 0.07 -3.92
CA ALA A 27 -17.81 -0.04 -5.37
C ALA A 27 -17.26 -1.41 -5.75
N LEU A 28 -17.90 -2.07 -6.71
CA LEU A 28 -17.36 -3.24 -7.38
C LEU A 28 -17.06 -2.86 -8.84
N GLY A 29 -15.79 -2.82 -9.20
CA GLY A 29 -15.29 -2.21 -10.44
C GLY A 29 -14.38 -1.02 -10.14
N TYR A 30 -14.88 0.20 -10.32
CA TYR A 30 -14.15 1.45 -10.13
C TYR A 30 -14.81 2.34 -9.07
N GLY A 31 -14.09 2.64 -7.99
CA GLY A 31 -14.53 3.53 -6.92
C GLY A 31 -13.66 4.79 -6.82
N THR A 32 -14.25 5.98 -6.93
CA THR A 32 -13.45 7.22 -6.81
C THR A 32 -13.28 7.67 -5.36
N ARG A 33 -14.38 7.80 -4.60
CA ARG A 33 -14.38 8.15 -3.18
C ARG A 33 -15.31 7.19 -2.47
N CYS A 34 -14.79 6.03 -2.09
CA CYS A 34 -15.62 5.00 -1.47
C CYS A 34 -15.02 4.41 -0.21
N HIS A 35 -15.86 3.91 0.69
CA HIS A 35 -15.37 3.25 1.89
C HIS A 35 -14.63 1.96 1.52
N TYR A 36 -15.23 1.17 0.63
CA TYR A 36 -14.67 -0.06 0.09
C TYR A 36 -14.69 -0.02 -1.44
N ALA A 37 -13.59 -0.45 -2.07
CA ALA A 37 -13.56 -0.72 -3.50
C ALA A 37 -12.97 -2.11 -3.77
N LEU A 38 -13.65 -2.90 -4.58
CA LEU A 38 -13.16 -4.17 -5.13
C LEU A 38 -12.88 -3.96 -6.62
N GLY A 39 -11.63 -4.09 -7.03
CA GLY A 39 -11.14 -3.69 -8.35
C GLY A 39 -10.19 -2.48 -8.23
N TYR A 40 -10.65 -1.31 -8.63
CA TYR A 40 -9.86 -0.06 -8.64
C TYR A 40 -10.46 0.97 -7.68
N GLY A 41 -9.65 1.47 -6.74
CA GLY A 41 -10.05 2.50 -5.78
C GLY A 41 -9.11 3.70 -5.80
N THR A 42 -9.63 4.91 -6.05
CA THR A 42 -8.76 6.10 -6.11
C THR A 42 -8.55 6.75 -4.74
N ARG A 43 -9.61 7.04 -3.99
CA ARG A 43 -9.56 7.60 -2.63
C ARG A 43 -10.47 6.77 -1.74
N CYS A 44 -9.96 5.65 -1.25
CA CYS A 44 -10.77 4.67 -0.57
C CYS A 44 -10.23 4.33 0.81
N HIS A 45 -11.10 3.96 1.75
CA HIS A 45 -10.60 3.48 3.03
C HIS A 45 -9.96 2.10 2.87
N TYR A 46 -10.66 1.19 2.20
CA TYR A 46 -10.18 -0.15 1.87
C TYR A 46 -10.25 -0.40 0.36
N THR A 47 -9.21 -1.01 -0.19
CA THR A 47 -9.20 -1.50 -1.57
C THR A 47 -8.70 -2.92 -1.66
N LEU A 48 -9.43 -3.78 -2.36
CA LEU A 48 -8.98 -5.08 -2.83
C LEU A 48 -8.73 -4.98 -4.35
N GLY A 49 -7.49 -5.16 -4.78
CA GLY A 49 -7.05 -4.93 -6.16
C GLY A 49 -6.03 -3.79 -6.24
N TYR A 50 -6.40 -2.67 -6.88
CA TYR A 50 -5.54 -1.52 -7.13
C TYR A 50 -6.05 -0.27 -6.39
N GLY A 51 -5.29 0.18 -5.40
CA GLY A 51 -5.57 1.36 -4.60
C GLY A 51 -4.60 2.50 -4.87
N THR A 52 -5.09 3.69 -5.24
CA THR A 52 -4.18 4.83 -5.47
C THR A 52 -3.89 5.63 -4.19
N ARG A 53 -4.90 6.02 -3.43
CA ARG A 53 -4.78 6.73 -2.14
C ARG A 53 -5.70 6.05 -1.15
N CYS A 54 -5.16 5.17 -0.32
CA CYS A 54 -5.98 4.31 0.52
C CYS A 54 -5.47 4.22 1.94
N HIS A 55 -6.34 3.96 2.91
CA HIS A 55 -5.84 3.56 4.23
C HIS A 55 -5.26 2.14 4.14
N TYR A 56 -6.00 1.23 3.52
CA TYR A 56 -5.61 -0.16 3.38
C TYR A 56 -5.74 -0.61 1.91
N ALA A 57 -4.68 -1.20 1.38
CA ALA A 57 -4.71 -1.85 0.07
C ALA A 57 -4.25 -3.31 0.18
N LEU A 58 -5.05 -4.20 -0.39
CA LEU A 58 -4.76 -5.63 -0.53
C LEU A 58 -4.58 -5.89 -2.04
N GLY A 59 -3.36 -6.22 -2.47
CA GLY A 59 -2.93 -6.21 -3.87
C GLY A 59 -1.89 -5.14 -4.13
N TYR A 60 -2.26 -4.09 -4.87
CA TYR A 60 -1.36 -2.98 -5.24
C TYR A 60 -1.82 -1.66 -4.60
N GLY A 61 -0.93 -0.99 -3.88
CA GLY A 61 -1.18 0.30 -3.22
C GLY A 61 -0.16 1.36 -3.64
N THR A 62 -0.61 2.48 -4.20
CA THR A 62 0.33 3.53 -4.64
C THR A 62 0.71 4.50 -3.51
N ARG A 63 -0.27 4.98 -2.75
CA ARG A 63 -0.07 5.89 -1.61
C ARG A 63 -0.98 5.42 -0.48
N CYS A 64 -0.48 4.51 0.32
CA CYS A 64 -1.33 3.82 1.29
C CYS A 64 -0.74 3.85 2.69
N LEU A 65 -1.59 3.87 3.72
CA LEU A 65 -1.08 3.70 5.09
C LEU A 65 -0.57 2.27 5.27
N TYR A 66 -1.37 1.28 4.88
CA TYR A 66 -1.05 -0.14 4.93
C TYR A 66 -1.23 -0.79 3.56
N THR A 67 -0.28 -1.64 3.20
CA THR A 67 -0.33 -2.45 1.98
C THR A 67 0.01 -3.90 2.30
N LEU A 68 -0.80 -4.83 1.77
CA LEU A 68 -0.51 -6.26 1.73
C LEU A 68 -0.40 -6.66 0.25
N GLY A 69 0.79 -7.04 -0.19
CA GLY A 69 1.15 -7.23 -1.60
C GLY A 69 2.25 -6.25 -2.02
N TYR A 70 1.93 -5.29 -2.88
CA TYR A 70 2.87 -4.33 -3.45
C TYR A 70 2.51 -2.89 -3.07
N GLY A 71 3.32 -2.26 -2.22
CA GLY A 71 3.20 -0.87 -1.82
C GLY A 71 4.28 -0.01 -2.47
N THR A 72 3.90 1.04 -3.21
CA THR A 72 4.91 1.96 -3.77
C THR A 72 5.31 3.02 -2.76
N ARG A 73 4.39 3.84 -2.27
CA ARG A 73 4.62 4.77 -1.14
C ARG A 73 3.70 4.41 0.00
N CYS A 74 4.25 3.86 1.07
CA CYS A 74 3.43 3.38 2.17
C CYS A 74 4.02 3.61 3.55
N HIS A 75 3.20 3.64 4.60
CA HIS A 75 3.77 3.57 5.94
C HIS A 75 4.20 2.14 6.25
N TYR A 76 3.35 1.16 5.92
CA TYR A 76 3.60 -0.25 6.16
C TYR A 76 3.35 -1.07 4.89
N ALA A 77 4.34 -1.89 4.51
CA ALA A 77 4.23 -2.92 3.48
C ALA A 77 4.46 -4.31 4.08
N LEU A 78 3.52 -5.22 3.80
CA LEU A 78 3.68 -6.66 3.92
C LEU A 78 3.80 -7.23 2.50
N GLY A 79 4.95 -7.82 2.16
CA GLY A 79 5.28 -8.24 0.80
C GLY A 79 6.39 -7.38 0.22
N TYR A 80 6.06 -6.49 -0.71
CA TYR A 80 7.01 -5.61 -1.39
C TYR A 80 6.69 -4.13 -1.12
N GLY A 81 7.63 -3.42 -0.51
CA GLY A 81 7.57 -1.99 -0.24
C GLY A 81 8.66 -1.24 -1.00
N THR A 82 8.29 -0.35 -1.94
CA THR A 82 9.32 0.41 -2.68
C THR A 82 9.86 1.58 -1.85
N SER A 83 8.98 2.39 -1.27
CA SER A 83 9.31 3.55 -0.46
C SER A 83 8.41 3.55 0.76
N CYS A 84 8.82 2.90 1.84
CA CYS A 84 7.96 2.73 2.99
C CYS A 84 8.64 2.96 4.34
N LEU A 85 7.87 3.30 5.37
CA LEU A 85 8.43 3.46 6.71
C LEU A 85 8.85 2.10 7.28
N TYR A 86 7.98 1.10 7.13
CA TYR A 86 8.22 -0.28 7.50
C TYR A 86 7.93 -1.21 6.32
N ALA A 87 8.82 -2.15 6.06
CA ALA A 87 8.60 -3.25 5.12
C ALA A 87 8.87 -4.59 5.81
N LEU A 88 7.94 -5.54 5.65
CA LEU A 88 8.12 -6.93 6.05
C LEU A 88 8.04 -7.79 4.79
N GLY A 89 9.15 -8.46 4.47
CA GLY A 89 9.39 -9.09 3.17
C GLY A 89 10.54 -8.41 2.43
N TYR A 90 10.22 -7.62 1.40
CA TYR A 90 11.18 -6.90 0.55
C TYR A 90 10.95 -5.39 0.64
N GLY A 91 11.96 -4.65 1.11
CA GLY A 91 11.98 -3.19 1.18
C GLY A 91 13.08 -2.59 0.30
N THR A 92 12.75 -1.65 -0.60
CA THR A 92 13.79 -1.02 -1.42
C THR A 92 14.34 0.28 -0.85
N ARG A 93 13.47 1.18 -0.37
CA ARG A 93 13.85 2.44 0.29
C ARG A 93 13.01 2.58 1.53
N CYS A 94 13.46 2.01 2.64
CA CYS A 94 12.67 1.98 3.86
C CYS A 94 13.43 2.49 5.09
N LEU A 95 12.69 2.96 6.10
CA LEU A 95 13.33 3.23 7.39
C LEU A 95 13.69 1.90 8.05
N TYR A 96 12.72 0.99 8.12
CA TYR A 96 12.87 -0.36 8.67
C TYR A 96 12.48 -1.41 7.64
N ALA A 97 13.30 -2.46 7.51
CA ALA A 97 12.99 -3.65 6.73
C ALA A 97 13.26 -4.93 7.55
N LEU A 98 12.27 -5.82 7.58
CA LEU A 98 12.39 -7.16 8.16
C LEU A 98 12.31 -8.19 7.02
N GLY A 99 13.42 -8.87 6.73
CA GLY A 99 13.63 -9.64 5.50
C GLY A 99 14.73 -9.02 4.65
N TYR A 100 14.45 -8.74 3.37
CA TYR A 100 15.41 -8.19 2.42
C TYR A 100 15.26 -6.66 2.31
N GLY A 101 16.33 -5.92 2.58
CA GLY A 101 16.39 -4.47 2.45
C GLY A 101 17.54 -4.02 1.54
N THR A 102 17.29 -3.15 0.55
CA THR A 102 18.36 -2.69 -0.37
C THR A 102 18.93 -1.32 -0.01
N ARG A 103 18.08 -0.33 0.31
CA ARG A 103 18.48 0.99 0.83
C ARG A 103 17.63 1.34 2.03
N CYS A 104 17.85 0.61 3.12
CA CYS A 104 17.11 0.83 4.37
C CYS A 104 18.05 1.20 5.51
N ASN A 105 17.59 2.07 6.42
CA ASN A 105 18.41 2.48 7.56
C ASN A 105 18.59 1.33 8.56
N TYR A 106 17.54 0.53 8.77
CA TYR A 106 17.56 -0.64 9.63
C TYR A 106 17.06 -1.87 8.89
N THR A 107 17.87 -2.91 8.83
CA THR A 107 17.53 -4.19 8.19
C THR A 107 17.76 -5.36 9.15
N LEU A 108 16.74 -6.18 9.37
CA LEU A 108 16.84 -7.44 10.11
C LEU A 108 16.42 -8.61 9.19
N GLY A 109 17.40 -9.36 8.66
CA GLY A 109 17.17 -10.48 7.75
C GLY A 109 18.35 -10.75 6.81
N SER A 110 18.15 -11.63 5.83
CA SER A 110 19.15 -12.03 4.84
C SER A 110 19.49 -10.86 3.90
N GLY A 111 20.78 -10.54 3.74
CA GLY A 111 21.26 -9.41 2.93
C GLY A 111 21.91 -8.28 3.73
N SER A 112 22.43 -8.58 4.93
CA SER A 112 23.04 -7.66 5.89
C SER A 112 24.17 -6.80 5.29
N VAL A 113 23.81 -5.63 4.79
CA VAL A 113 24.59 -4.42 5.08
C VAL A 113 23.75 -3.63 6.07
N ILE A 114 24.16 -3.63 7.35
CA ILE A 114 23.64 -2.66 8.31
C ILE A 114 24.21 -1.30 7.86
N THR A 115 23.55 -0.64 6.90
CA THR A 115 23.89 0.74 6.55
C THR A 115 23.21 1.67 7.55
N CYS A 116 23.80 1.82 8.73
CA CYS A 116 23.54 2.97 9.58
C CYS A 116 24.08 4.21 8.86
N HIS A 117 23.25 4.90 8.08
CA HIS A 117 23.64 6.17 7.48
C HIS A 117 23.37 7.31 8.46
N GLU A 118 24.28 7.48 9.41
CA GLU A 118 24.71 8.82 9.83
C GLU A 118 26.25 8.84 9.85
N SER A 119 26.83 9.64 8.95
CA SER A 119 28.10 10.34 9.14
C SER A 119 29.28 9.54 9.71
N LEU A 120 30.12 9.01 8.79
CA LEU A 120 31.44 8.39 9.00
C LEU A 120 31.45 6.90 9.40
N MET A 121 32.30 6.17 8.67
CA MET A 121 32.65 4.74 8.81
C MET A 121 31.66 3.71 8.26
N THR A 122 31.92 3.33 7.00
CA THR A 122 31.67 1.99 6.47
C THR A 122 32.17 0.92 7.45
N ILE A 123 31.25 0.21 8.11
CA ILE A 123 31.54 -1.07 8.77
C ILE A 123 30.80 -2.16 7.99
N LEU A 124 31.56 -2.86 7.14
CA LEU A 124 31.15 -4.11 6.51
C LEU A 124 31.14 -5.21 7.59
N VAL A 125 29.99 -5.47 8.22
CA VAL A 125 29.82 -6.69 9.03
C VAL A 125 29.10 -7.74 8.20
N TRP A 126 29.88 -8.69 7.68
CA TRP A 126 29.35 -9.97 7.23
C TRP A 126 28.85 -10.75 8.44
N ALA A 127 27.56 -10.67 8.75
CA ALA A 127 26.94 -11.55 9.72
C ALA A 127 26.23 -12.69 8.97
N LYS A 128 26.94 -13.82 8.87
CA LYS A 128 26.40 -15.13 8.52
C LYS A 128 26.13 -15.88 9.83
N VAL A 129 24.92 -15.74 10.37
CA VAL A 129 24.17 -16.75 11.15
C VAL A 129 22.70 -16.42 10.99
#